data_AF-A0A7C4VP27-F1
#
_entry.id   AF-A0A7C4VP27-F1
#
_cell.length_a   1.000
_cell.length_b   1.000
_cell.length_c   1.000
_cell.angle_alpha   90.00
_cell.angle_beta   90.00
_cell.angle_gamma   90.00
#
_symmetry.space_group_name_H-M   'P 1'
#
loop_
_entity.id
_entity.type
_entity.pdbx_description
1 polymer ?
#
loop_
_entity_poly.entity_id
_entity_poly.type
_entity_poly.pdbx_seq_one_letter_code
_entity_poly.pdbx_strand_id
1 'polypeptide(L)'
;MDSLSTWLQLDDEIIAGKVAEQISTAVIYLNGTRRWFLTQSKNWADYGRIAGLAHRELCQLLYNHGLQTLIQPLLGYDILTRGLDYLKLAVEQGLGELTQPVYREWYHREEIRVTFYGNWFNILTEFNFSQADELSKLAAETSSYTRRKLLLGVFADEGLDNIVNLARRVNQGEALLAGYYGQPVGPVDLIIGSGQPVIWDLPLLNINKANLYFLQAPTFCLNREALRQILFDCLYQRINDDKLYDDLTAEAWRKVEILGIGQRTEKGWIAL
;
A
#
# COMPACT_ATOMS: atom_id res chain seq x y z
N MET A 1 10.56 -15.88 -21.21
CA MET A 1 9.45 -16.31 -20.34
C MET A 1 8.25 -16.36 -21.25
N ASP A 2 7.75 -17.56 -21.54
CA ASP A 2 7.10 -17.77 -22.84
C ASP A 2 5.57 -17.62 -22.76
N SER A 3 4.99 -17.66 -21.56
CA SER A 3 3.56 -17.41 -21.35
C SER A 3 3.20 -17.13 -19.90
N LEU A 4 2.03 -16.52 -19.70
CA LEU A 4 1.42 -16.36 -18.38
C LEU A 4 1.09 -17.72 -17.73
N SER A 5 0.65 -18.72 -18.51
CA SER A 5 0.29 -20.03 -17.96
C SER A 5 1.49 -20.74 -17.33
N THR A 6 2.66 -20.70 -18.00
CA THR A 6 3.91 -21.22 -17.43
C THR A 6 4.29 -20.44 -16.17
N TRP A 7 4.13 -19.11 -16.17
CA TRP A 7 4.44 -18.27 -15.01
C TRP A 7 3.61 -18.62 -13.78
N LEU A 8 2.30 -18.80 -13.95
CA LEU A 8 1.40 -19.12 -12.85
C LEU A 8 1.71 -20.46 -12.18
N GLN A 9 2.43 -21.36 -12.87
CA GLN A 9 2.83 -22.68 -12.36
C GLN A 9 4.19 -22.69 -11.66
N LEU A 10 4.99 -21.62 -11.76
CA LEU A 10 6.32 -21.57 -11.11
C LEU A 10 6.20 -21.61 -9.59
N ASP A 11 7.25 -22.07 -8.91
CA ASP A 11 7.35 -22.01 -7.46
C ASP A 11 7.47 -20.56 -6.96
N ASP A 12 6.96 -20.29 -5.77
CA ASP A 12 6.97 -18.93 -5.16
C ASP A 12 8.40 -18.40 -5.06
N GLU A 13 9.37 -19.24 -4.70
CA GLU A 13 10.78 -18.87 -4.55
C GLU A 13 11.41 -18.41 -5.88
N ILE A 14 11.06 -19.08 -6.99
CA ILE A 14 11.53 -18.72 -8.33
C ILE A 14 10.98 -17.35 -8.73
N ILE A 15 9.68 -17.13 -8.50
CA ILE A 15 9.06 -15.84 -8.78
C ILE A 15 9.67 -14.75 -7.88
N ALA A 16 9.81 -15.01 -6.59
CA ALA A 16 10.37 -14.06 -5.64
C ALA A 16 11.78 -13.61 -6.04
N GLY A 17 12.64 -14.53 -6.49
CA GLY A 17 13.96 -14.20 -7.01
C GLY A 17 13.90 -13.26 -8.21
N LYS A 18 13.02 -13.55 -9.18
CA LYS A 18 12.85 -12.72 -10.39
C LYS A 18 12.26 -11.34 -10.09
N VAL A 19 11.32 -11.27 -9.15
CA VAL A 19 10.71 -10.01 -8.72
C VAL A 19 11.73 -9.15 -7.99
N ALA A 20 12.49 -9.73 -7.05
CA ALA A 20 13.48 -8.98 -6.25
C ALA A 20 14.60 -8.32 -7.08
N GLU A 21 14.84 -8.79 -8.31
CA GLU A 21 15.80 -8.18 -9.24
C GLU A 21 15.31 -6.85 -9.82
N GLN A 22 13.99 -6.60 -9.87
CA GLN A 22 13.42 -5.47 -10.64
C GLN A 22 12.34 -4.68 -9.90
N ILE A 23 11.69 -5.26 -8.90
CA ILE A 23 10.56 -4.71 -8.17
C ILE A 23 10.83 -4.93 -6.68
N SER A 24 11.04 -3.85 -5.95
CA SER A 24 11.38 -3.90 -4.52
C SER A 24 10.34 -3.18 -3.67
N THR A 25 9.81 -2.06 -4.16
CA THR A 25 8.92 -1.18 -3.41
C THR A 25 7.52 -1.17 -4.00
N ALA A 26 6.51 -1.52 -3.20
CA ALA A 26 5.11 -1.38 -3.57
C ALA A 26 4.33 -0.48 -2.62
N VAL A 27 3.43 0.31 -3.18
CA VAL A 27 2.35 0.98 -2.46
C VAL A 27 1.10 0.13 -2.55
N ILE A 28 0.46 -0.13 -1.41
CA ILE A 28 -0.78 -0.91 -1.34
C ILE A 28 -1.85 -0.08 -0.63
N TYR A 29 -2.87 0.35 -1.37
CA TYR A 29 -4.03 1.01 -0.79
C TYR A 29 -5.01 -0.02 -0.22
N LEU A 30 -5.25 0.00 1.09
CA LEU A 30 -6.20 -0.89 1.74
C LEU A 30 -7.63 -0.37 1.59
N ASN A 31 -8.21 -0.59 0.40
CA ASN A 31 -9.53 -0.09 0.04
C ASN A 31 -10.62 -1.13 0.14
N GLY A 32 -11.83 -0.68 0.49
CA GLY A 32 -13.00 -1.54 0.56
C GLY A 32 -12.96 -2.55 1.71
N THR A 33 -12.09 -2.37 2.70
CA THR A 33 -11.89 -3.25 3.86
C THR A 33 -13.19 -3.52 4.63
N ARG A 34 -14.04 -2.51 4.81
CA ARG A 34 -15.39 -2.68 5.40
C ARG A 34 -16.34 -3.51 4.54
N ARG A 35 -16.33 -3.30 3.21
CA ARG A 35 -17.16 -4.09 2.28
C ARG A 35 -16.72 -5.55 2.28
N TRP A 36 -15.41 -5.79 2.29
CA TRP A 36 -14.84 -7.12 2.46
C TRP A 36 -15.20 -7.73 3.81
N PHE A 37 -15.08 -6.97 4.91
CA PHE A 37 -15.40 -7.46 6.24
C PHE A 37 -16.85 -7.93 6.36
N LEU A 38 -17.79 -7.23 5.74
CA LEU A 38 -19.20 -7.60 5.73
C LEU A 38 -19.49 -8.96 5.05
N THR A 39 -18.55 -9.50 4.27
CA THR A 39 -18.60 -10.86 3.73
C THR A 39 -18.00 -11.90 4.68
N GLN A 40 -17.21 -11.48 5.67
CA GLN A 40 -16.55 -12.34 6.66
C GLN A 40 -17.36 -12.44 7.96
N SER A 41 -17.91 -11.32 8.45
CA SER A 41 -18.63 -11.24 9.71
C SER A 41 -19.68 -10.13 9.69
N LYS A 42 -20.68 -10.24 10.57
CA LYS A 42 -21.65 -9.18 10.86
C LYS A 42 -21.37 -8.46 12.18
N ASN A 43 -20.46 -8.97 13.00
CA ASN A 43 -20.13 -8.41 14.30
C ASN A 43 -19.01 -7.39 14.20
N TRP A 44 -19.33 -6.10 14.16
CA TRP A 44 -18.34 -5.03 14.02
C TRP A 44 -17.27 -4.98 15.12
N ALA A 45 -17.52 -5.58 16.29
CA ALA A 45 -16.50 -5.69 17.34
C ALA A 45 -15.29 -6.54 16.90
N ASP A 46 -15.47 -7.45 15.94
CA ASP A 46 -14.40 -8.28 15.37
C ASP A 46 -13.62 -7.57 14.24
N TYR A 47 -14.02 -6.37 13.84
CA TYR A 47 -13.47 -5.71 12.64
C TYR A 47 -11.95 -5.57 12.69
N GLY A 48 -11.41 -5.00 13.77
CA GLY A 48 -9.97 -4.80 13.94
C GLY A 48 -9.19 -6.11 13.79
N ARG A 49 -9.59 -7.15 14.54
CA ARG A 49 -8.95 -8.47 14.51
C ARG A 49 -9.02 -9.15 13.15
N ILE A 50 -10.20 -9.16 12.49
CA ILE A 50 -10.40 -9.84 11.21
C ILE A 50 -9.69 -9.09 10.07
N ALA A 51 -9.82 -7.76 10.01
CA ALA A 51 -9.10 -6.94 9.04
C ALA A 51 -7.58 -6.99 9.29
N GLY A 52 -7.16 -7.03 10.55
CA GLY A 52 -5.78 -7.18 10.97
C GLY A 52 -5.16 -8.49 10.50
N LEU A 53 -5.89 -9.61 10.58
CA LEU A 53 -5.43 -10.89 10.03
C LEU A 53 -5.24 -10.81 8.51
N ALA A 54 -6.26 -10.35 7.78
CA ALA A 54 -6.19 -10.23 6.31
C ALA A 54 -5.08 -9.27 5.85
N HIS A 55 -4.84 -8.20 6.61
CA HIS A 55 -3.75 -7.28 6.35
C HIS A 55 -2.37 -7.96 6.46
N ARG A 56 -2.13 -8.78 7.49
CA ARG A 56 -0.88 -9.56 7.60
C ARG A 56 -0.75 -10.58 6.48
N GLU A 57 -1.82 -11.29 6.16
CA GLU A 57 -1.83 -12.28 5.07
C GLU A 57 -1.49 -11.64 3.72
N LEU A 58 -2.07 -10.48 3.42
CA LEU A 58 -1.76 -9.70 2.22
C LEU A 58 -0.28 -9.25 2.20
N CYS A 59 0.23 -8.70 3.30
CA CYS A 59 1.63 -8.29 3.39
C CYS A 59 2.56 -9.49 3.21
N GLN A 60 2.28 -10.60 3.88
CA GLN A 60 3.07 -11.82 3.75
C GLN A 60 3.04 -12.37 2.33
N LEU A 61 1.89 -12.34 1.67
CA LEU A 61 1.77 -12.74 0.27
C LEU A 61 2.73 -11.93 -0.61
N LEU A 62 2.76 -10.60 -0.47
CA LEU A 62 3.65 -9.72 -1.24
C LEU A 62 5.12 -9.99 -0.92
N TYR A 63 5.47 -10.08 0.37
CA TYR A 63 6.83 -10.38 0.78
C TYR A 63 7.33 -11.76 0.32
N ASN A 64 6.46 -12.76 0.30
CA ASN A 64 6.77 -14.10 -0.21
C ASN A 64 6.99 -14.11 -1.73
N HIS A 65 6.53 -13.07 -2.44
CA HIS A 65 6.75 -12.89 -3.87
C HIS A 65 7.89 -11.91 -4.16
N GLY A 66 8.79 -11.65 -3.20
CA GLY A 66 10.06 -10.97 -3.45
C GLY A 66 10.07 -9.45 -3.20
N LEU A 67 8.91 -8.85 -2.89
CA LEU A 67 8.87 -7.45 -2.49
C LEU A 67 9.59 -7.26 -1.15
N GLN A 68 10.23 -6.10 -0.95
CA GLN A 68 10.98 -5.80 0.27
C GLN A 68 10.38 -4.64 1.06
N THR A 69 9.82 -3.66 0.37
CA THR A 69 9.25 -2.44 0.98
C THR A 69 7.78 -2.34 0.62
N LEU A 70 6.92 -2.31 1.63
CA LEU A 70 5.49 -2.03 1.50
C LEU A 70 5.20 -0.66 2.11
N ILE A 71 4.48 0.17 1.35
CA ILE A 71 4.02 1.50 1.78
C ILE A 71 2.49 1.49 1.74
N GLN A 72 1.85 1.88 2.84
CA GLN A 72 0.40 1.75 2.99
C GLN A 72 -0.18 2.99 3.68
N PRO A 73 -0.83 3.88 2.92
CA PRO A 73 -1.74 4.85 3.49
C PRO A 73 -2.86 4.15 4.25
N LEU A 74 -2.99 4.44 5.54
CA LEU A 74 -3.95 3.78 6.44
C LEU A 74 -5.08 4.70 6.87
N LEU A 75 -4.76 5.88 7.38
CA LEU A 75 -5.73 6.82 7.96
C LEU A 75 -5.41 8.22 7.50
N GLY A 76 -6.41 8.95 7.02
CA GLY A 76 -6.29 10.35 6.60
C GLY A 76 -7.01 11.32 7.53
N TYR A 77 -6.84 12.62 7.26
CA TYR A 77 -7.53 13.73 7.94
C TYR A 77 -9.06 13.69 7.73
N ASP A 78 -9.55 13.02 6.69
CA ASP A 78 -10.98 12.85 6.44
C ASP A 78 -11.70 12.20 7.64
N ILE A 79 -11.00 11.37 8.42
CA ILE A 79 -11.52 10.75 9.65
C ILE A 79 -11.84 11.79 10.72
N LEU A 80 -11.04 12.85 10.85
CA LEU A 80 -11.27 13.91 11.83
C LEU A 80 -12.60 14.64 11.58
N THR A 81 -13.00 14.75 10.30
CA THR A 81 -14.27 15.38 9.92
C THR A 81 -15.51 14.57 10.34
N ARG A 82 -15.34 13.29 10.71
CA ARG A 82 -16.42 12.39 11.10
C ARG A 82 -16.70 12.38 12.61
N GLY A 83 -15.94 13.16 13.38
CA GLY A 83 -16.12 13.32 14.83
C GLY A 83 -15.22 12.42 15.68
N LEU A 84 -15.08 12.79 16.95
CA LEU A 84 -14.13 12.20 17.88
C LEU A 84 -14.39 10.71 18.17
N ASP A 85 -15.66 10.29 18.28
CA ASP A 85 -16.00 8.89 18.53
C ASP A 85 -15.54 7.97 17.39
N TYR A 86 -15.65 8.46 16.16
CA TYR A 86 -15.21 7.72 14.98
C TYR A 86 -13.69 7.70 14.88
N LEU A 87 -13.02 8.81 15.21
CA LEU A 87 -11.56 8.86 15.33
C LEU A 87 -11.07 7.84 16.36
N LYS A 88 -11.67 7.83 17.56
CA LYS A 88 -11.34 6.89 18.63
C LYS A 88 -11.46 5.45 18.16
N LEU A 89 -12.54 5.10 17.48
CA LEU A 89 -12.72 3.78 16.89
C LEU A 89 -11.61 3.42 15.90
N ALA A 90 -11.27 4.35 14.98
CA ALA A 90 -10.25 4.13 13.97
C ALA A 90 -8.84 3.97 14.58
N VAL A 91 -8.54 4.73 15.63
CA VAL A 91 -7.25 4.65 16.35
C VAL A 91 -7.18 3.38 17.18
N GLU A 92 -8.18 3.09 18.01
CA GLU A 92 -8.16 1.95 18.93
C GLU A 92 -8.27 0.61 18.19
N GLN A 93 -9.19 0.47 17.23
CA GLN A 93 -9.39 -0.78 16.50
C GLN A 93 -8.53 -0.92 15.23
N GLY A 94 -8.07 0.19 14.67
CA GLY A 94 -7.19 0.18 13.50
C GLY A 94 -5.72 0.18 13.92
N LEU A 95 -5.24 1.29 14.47
CA LEU A 95 -3.83 1.42 14.86
C LEU A 95 -3.47 0.54 16.06
N GLY A 96 -4.37 0.42 17.04
CA GLY A 96 -4.16 -0.44 18.21
C GLY A 96 -4.04 -1.93 17.88
N GLU A 97 -4.57 -2.39 16.74
CA GLU A 97 -4.38 -3.77 16.29
C GLU A 97 -2.93 -4.02 15.84
N LEU A 98 -2.26 -3.02 15.28
CA LEU A 98 -0.87 -3.12 14.80
C LEU A 98 0.13 -3.36 15.93
N THR A 99 -0.24 -3.03 17.17
CA THR A 99 0.62 -3.15 18.34
C THR A 99 0.38 -4.44 19.14
N GLN A 100 -0.61 -5.25 18.73
CA GLN A 100 -0.98 -6.49 19.42
C GLN A 100 0.15 -7.54 19.37
N PRO A 101 0.23 -8.46 20.36
CA PRO A 101 1.27 -9.48 20.42
C PRO A 101 1.43 -10.29 19.14
N VAL A 102 0.32 -10.69 18.52
CA VAL A 102 0.33 -11.45 17.25
C VAL A 102 0.98 -10.69 16.09
N TYR A 103 0.85 -9.35 16.07
CA TYR A 103 1.51 -8.50 15.09
C TYR A 103 3.00 -8.38 15.39
N ARG A 104 3.36 -8.18 16.67
CA ARG A 104 4.76 -8.10 17.10
C ARG A 104 5.53 -9.39 16.83
N GLU A 105 4.92 -10.54 17.09
CA GLU A 105 5.49 -11.85 16.75
C GLU A 105 5.74 -12.00 15.25
N TRP A 106 4.80 -11.53 14.42
CA TRP A 106 4.97 -11.51 12.98
C TRP A 106 6.12 -10.59 12.54
N TYR A 107 6.19 -9.36 13.06
CA TYR A 107 7.27 -8.44 12.74
C TYR A 107 8.65 -8.99 13.10
N HIS A 108 8.77 -9.62 14.28
CA HIS A 108 10.02 -10.23 14.72
C HIS A 108 10.40 -11.44 13.85
N ARG A 109 9.47 -12.39 13.65
CA ARG A 109 9.73 -13.61 12.87
C ARG A 109 10.16 -13.30 11.43
N GLU A 110 9.57 -12.28 10.84
CA GLU A 110 9.80 -11.90 9.45
C GLU A 110 10.82 -10.76 9.29
N GLU A 111 11.41 -10.27 10.39
CA GLU A 111 12.34 -9.14 10.44
C GLU A 111 11.82 -7.89 9.68
N ILE A 112 10.59 -7.47 10.02
CA ILE A 112 9.90 -6.33 9.40
C ILE A 112 10.13 -5.06 10.23
N ARG A 113 10.88 -4.11 9.66
CA ARG A 113 10.98 -2.75 10.20
C ARG A 113 9.69 -1.98 9.93
N VAL A 114 8.99 -1.60 10.99
CA VAL A 114 7.77 -0.80 10.92
C VAL A 114 8.12 0.67 11.07
N THR A 115 7.55 1.52 10.23
CA THR A 115 7.72 2.98 10.33
C THR A 115 6.42 3.68 10.01
N PHE A 116 6.14 4.76 10.75
CA PHE A 116 4.93 5.56 10.58
C PHE A 116 5.30 6.91 9.98
N TYR A 117 4.62 7.32 8.92
CA TYR A 117 4.81 8.62 8.26
C TYR A 117 3.52 9.43 8.26
N GLY A 118 3.64 10.74 8.04
CA GLY A 118 2.55 11.71 8.22
C GLY A 118 2.50 12.32 9.63
N ASN A 119 1.46 13.09 9.92
CA ASN A 119 1.34 13.87 11.17
C ASN A 119 0.81 13.08 12.38
N TRP A 120 0.99 11.77 12.39
CA TRP A 120 0.36 10.87 13.37
C TRP A 120 0.72 11.19 14.81
N PHE A 121 1.98 11.47 15.10
CA PHE A 121 2.42 11.68 16.48
C PHE A 121 1.72 12.89 17.09
N ASN A 122 1.72 14.02 16.39
CA ASN A 122 1.11 15.26 16.88
C ASN A 122 -0.41 15.10 17.06
N ILE A 123 -1.10 14.51 16.07
CA ILE A 123 -2.55 14.31 16.15
C ILE A 123 -2.90 13.36 17.31
N LEU A 124 -2.22 12.22 17.44
CA LEU A 124 -2.52 11.27 18.52
C LEU A 124 -2.22 11.86 19.90
N THR A 125 -1.15 12.65 20.06
CA THR A 125 -0.83 13.34 21.31
C THR A 125 -1.85 14.44 21.63
N GLU A 126 -2.27 15.24 20.63
CA GLU A 126 -3.27 16.30 20.81
C GLU A 126 -4.59 15.76 21.38
N PHE A 127 -5.03 14.60 20.88
CA PHE A 127 -6.24 13.92 21.34
C PHE A 127 -6.02 12.95 22.52
N ASN A 128 -4.82 12.92 23.11
CA ASN A 128 -4.45 12.06 24.26
C ASN A 128 -4.66 10.55 24.02
N PHE A 129 -4.38 10.07 22.82
CA PHE A 129 -4.40 8.63 22.51
C PHE A 129 -3.10 7.95 22.95
N SER A 130 -3.20 6.85 23.71
CA SER A 130 -2.03 6.05 24.15
C SER A 130 -1.26 5.46 22.97
N GLN A 131 -1.92 5.31 21.82
CA GLN A 131 -1.33 4.81 20.59
C GLN A 131 -0.13 5.65 20.12
N ALA A 132 -0.03 6.94 20.47
CA ALA A 132 1.18 7.73 20.18
C ALA A 132 2.45 7.06 20.75
N ASP A 133 2.40 6.62 22.01
CA ASP A 133 3.52 5.96 22.68
C ASP A 133 3.71 4.53 22.20
N GLU A 134 2.61 3.79 21.99
CA GLU A 134 2.67 2.39 21.55
C GLU A 134 3.30 2.23 20.16
N LEU A 135 2.91 3.10 19.22
CA LEU A 135 3.46 3.12 17.86
C LEU A 135 4.91 3.60 17.87
N SER A 136 5.26 4.60 18.70
CA SER A 136 6.65 5.04 18.90
C SER A 136 7.53 3.90 19.40
N LYS A 137 7.07 3.14 20.41
CA LYS A 137 7.78 1.97 20.93
C LYS A 137 7.95 0.89 19.86
N LEU A 138 6.89 0.57 19.12
CA LEU A 138 6.94 -0.42 18.03
C LEU A 138 7.96 -0.02 16.94
N ALA A 139 7.96 1.25 16.52
CA ALA A 139 8.92 1.75 15.53
C ALA A 139 10.37 1.66 16.04
N ALA A 140 10.60 1.97 17.33
CA ALA A 140 11.91 1.85 17.95
C ALA A 140 12.37 0.39 18.05
N GLU A 141 11.50 -0.52 18.50
CA GLU A 141 11.77 -1.95 18.65
C GLU A 141 12.20 -2.60 17.32
N THR A 142 11.56 -2.23 16.22
CA THR A 142 11.81 -2.83 14.90
C THR A 142 12.84 -2.05 14.06
N SER A 143 13.42 -0.97 14.60
CA SER A 143 14.31 -0.05 13.87
C SER A 143 15.58 -0.72 13.32
N SER A 144 16.06 -1.77 13.99
CA SER A 144 17.26 -2.53 13.63
C SER A 144 17.01 -3.59 12.55
N TYR A 145 15.75 -3.90 12.24
CA TYR A 145 15.43 -4.92 11.25
C TYR A 145 15.70 -4.39 9.83
N THR A 146 16.31 -5.22 8.99
CA THR A 146 16.77 -4.81 7.66
C THR A 146 16.16 -5.63 6.53
N ARG A 147 15.49 -6.76 6.82
CA ARG A 147 15.02 -7.70 5.81
C ARG A 147 13.82 -7.16 5.02
N ARG A 148 12.84 -6.61 5.74
CA ARG A 148 11.59 -6.11 5.17
C ARG A 148 11.21 -4.77 5.81
N LYS A 149 10.48 -3.94 5.06
CA LYS A 149 10.05 -2.61 5.52
C LYS A 149 8.56 -2.45 5.33
N LEU A 150 7.86 -2.03 6.37
CA LEU A 150 6.44 -1.68 6.34
C LEU A 150 6.28 -0.22 6.77
N LEU A 151 5.93 0.65 5.83
CA LEU A 151 5.71 2.07 6.04
C LEU A 151 4.22 2.36 6.04
N LEU A 152 3.72 2.89 7.15
CA LEU A 152 2.30 3.08 7.40
C LEU A 152 1.99 4.58 7.46
N GLY A 153 1.18 5.05 6.51
CA GLY A 153 0.79 6.45 6.39
C GLY A 153 -0.39 6.76 7.30
N VAL A 154 -0.17 7.65 8.27
CA VAL A 154 -1.18 8.03 9.25
C VAL A 154 -1.22 9.56 9.32
N PHE A 155 -2.32 10.14 8.86
CA PHE A 155 -2.51 11.56 8.61
C PHE A 155 -1.44 12.11 7.65
N ALA A 156 -1.24 11.41 6.53
CA ALA A 156 -0.24 11.74 5.51
C ALA A 156 -0.83 12.53 4.31
N ASP A 157 -2.14 12.73 4.27
CA ASP A 157 -2.85 13.72 3.46
C ASP A 157 -2.73 15.15 4.04
N GLU A 158 -1.78 15.36 4.94
CA GLU A 158 -1.48 16.67 5.50
C GLU A 158 -1.12 17.70 4.42
N GLY A 159 -1.40 18.97 4.74
CA GLY A 159 -0.89 20.08 3.94
C GLY A 159 0.64 20.12 3.91
N LEU A 160 1.19 20.93 3.01
CA LEU A 160 2.64 21.03 2.78
C LEU A 160 3.43 21.56 3.99
N ASP A 161 2.79 22.04 5.05
CA ASP A 161 3.45 22.72 6.17
C ASP A 161 4.51 21.87 6.86
N ASN A 162 4.23 20.59 7.12
CA ASN A 162 5.20 19.67 7.73
C ASN A 162 6.38 19.39 6.79
N ILE A 163 6.12 19.24 5.50
CA ILE A 163 7.16 19.06 4.47
C ILE A 163 8.03 20.32 4.37
N VAL A 164 7.42 21.52 4.37
CA VAL A 164 8.12 22.81 4.32
C VAL A 164 8.99 22.99 5.56
N ASN A 165 8.46 22.67 6.75
CA ASN A 165 9.21 22.76 8.00
C ASN A 165 10.38 21.78 8.05
N LEU A 166 10.21 20.58 7.49
CA LEU A 166 11.29 19.61 7.36
C LEU A 166 12.34 20.09 6.34
N ALA A 167 11.93 20.60 5.18
CA ALA A 167 12.82 21.11 4.13
C ALA A 167 13.66 22.31 4.58
N ARG A 168 13.22 23.09 5.58
CA ARG A 168 14.04 24.15 6.19
C ARG A 168 15.24 23.62 6.98
N ARG A 169 15.22 22.34 7.38
CA ARG A 169 16.25 21.72 8.24
C ARG A 169 17.23 20.85 7.45
N VAL A 170 16.92 20.53 6.20
CA VAL A 170 17.72 19.62 5.36
C VAL A 170 17.91 20.21 3.96
N ASN A 171 19.10 20.07 3.40
CA ASN A 171 19.48 20.72 2.13
C ASN A 171 19.51 19.75 0.93
N GLN A 172 19.04 18.51 1.09
CA GLN A 172 19.08 17.46 0.07
C GLN A 172 17.76 16.68 0.02
N GLY A 173 17.30 16.35 -1.19
CA GLY A 173 16.03 15.64 -1.41
C GLY A 173 15.98 14.26 -0.75
N GLU A 174 17.09 13.51 -0.76
CA GLU A 174 17.16 12.21 -0.10
C GLU A 174 17.03 12.32 1.43
N ALA A 175 17.65 13.34 2.03
CA ALA A 175 17.52 13.61 3.46
C ALA A 175 16.10 14.08 3.83
N LEU A 176 15.45 14.85 2.95
CA LEU A 176 14.05 15.24 3.10
C LEU A 176 13.13 14.02 3.05
N LEU A 177 13.32 13.14 2.06
CA LEU A 177 12.55 11.91 1.92
C LEU A 177 12.73 10.99 3.13
N ALA A 178 13.98 10.75 3.54
CA ALA A 178 14.28 9.92 4.70
C ALA A 178 13.76 10.53 6.01
N GLY A 179 13.79 11.86 6.14
CA GLY A 179 13.22 12.57 7.28
C GLY A 179 11.70 12.42 7.34
N TYR A 180 11.01 12.46 6.20
CA TYR A 180 9.55 12.35 6.14
C TYR A 180 9.07 10.91 6.40
N TYR A 181 9.72 9.93 5.78
CA TYR A 181 9.37 8.51 5.89
C TYR A 181 10.04 7.79 7.07
N GLY A 182 10.86 8.50 7.86
CA GLY A 182 11.63 7.95 8.99
C GLY A 182 12.77 6.99 8.60
N GLN A 183 12.98 6.76 7.31
CA GLN A 183 14.06 5.94 6.75
C GLN A 183 14.23 6.20 5.25
N PRO A 184 15.39 5.84 4.66
CA PRO A 184 15.55 5.87 3.21
C PRO A 184 14.53 4.95 2.51
N VAL A 185 13.85 5.51 1.51
CA VAL A 185 12.87 4.83 0.64
C VAL A 185 13.32 5.00 -0.81
N GLY A 186 13.31 3.89 -1.56
CA GLY A 186 13.62 3.90 -2.99
C GLY A 186 12.47 4.45 -3.85
N PRO A 187 12.63 4.46 -5.18
CA PRO A 187 11.51 4.68 -6.08
C PRO A 187 10.41 3.62 -5.87
N VAL A 188 9.17 3.98 -6.17
CA VAL A 188 8.04 3.06 -6.15
C VAL A 188 7.98 2.33 -7.49
N ASP A 189 7.99 1.00 -7.44
CA ASP A 189 7.96 0.14 -8.63
C ASP A 189 6.52 -0.28 -8.99
N LEU A 190 5.66 -0.40 -7.96
CA LEU A 190 4.33 -0.95 -8.09
C LEU A 190 3.34 -0.24 -7.16
N ILE A 191 2.15 0.09 -7.67
CA ILE A 191 1.02 0.61 -6.90
C ILE A 191 -0.18 -0.27 -7.14
N ILE A 192 -0.73 -0.84 -6.06
CA ILE A 192 -1.95 -1.64 -6.10
C ILE A 192 -3.04 -0.93 -5.29
N GLY A 193 -4.12 -0.57 -5.96
CA GLY A 193 -5.33 -0.03 -5.36
C GLY A 193 -6.56 -0.89 -5.66
N SER A 194 -7.72 -0.40 -5.23
CA SER A 194 -9.01 -1.02 -5.54
C SER A 194 -10.09 0.04 -5.74
N GLY A 195 -11.00 -0.23 -6.67
CA GLY A 195 -12.08 0.65 -7.05
C GLY A 195 -11.62 1.72 -8.04
N GLN A 196 -11.90 2.98 -7.73
CA GLN A 196 -11.55 4.09 -8.59
C GLN A 196 -10.03 4.24 -8.71
N PRO A 197 -9.50 4.46 -9.92
CA PRO A 197 -8.07 4.64 -10.14
C PRO A 197 -7.63 6.02 -9.63
N VAL A 198 -7.19 6.07 -8.38
CA VAL A 198 -6.70 7.28 -7.71
C VAL A 198 -5.47 6.92 -6.88
N ILE A 199 -4.54 7.87 -6.76
CA ILE A 199 -3.33 7.77 -5.94
C ILE A 199 -3.38 8.94 -4.94
N TRP A 200 -3.12 8.67 -3.68
CA TRP A 200 -3.13 9.63 -2.56
C TRP A 200 -2.08 9.29 -1.51
N ASP A 201 -1.73 10.26 -0.66
CA ASP A 201 -0.90 10.07 0.55
C ASP A 201 0.51 9.49 0.30
N LEU A 202 1.10 9.86 -0.84
CA LEU A 202 2.47 9.52 -1.24
C LEU A 202 3.35 10.78 -1.44
N PRO A 203 3.42 11.70 -0.47
CA PRO A 203 4.21 12.92 -0.63
C PRO A 203 5.69 12.58 -0.88
N LEU A 204 6.33 13.33 -1.78
CA LEU A 204 7.77 13.23 -2.11
C LEU A 204 8.23 11.93 -2.78
N LEU A 205 7.42 10.85 -2.81
CA LEU A 205 7.83 9.59 -3.41
C LEU A 205 7.99 9.70 -4.93
N ASN A 206 9.06 9.08 -5.43
CA ASN A 206 9.25 8.94 -6.87
C ASN A 206 8.34 7.83 -7.40
N ILE A 207 7.21 8.21 -7.98
CA ILE A 207 6.24 7.32 -8.61
C ILE A 207 6.29 7.34 -10.14
N ASN A 208 7.27 8.03 -10.74
CA ASN A 208 7.30 8.32 -12.18
C ASN A 208 7.31 7.09 -13.08
N LYS A 209 7.80 5.95 -12.57
CA LYS A 209 7.86 4.68 -13.28
C LYS A 209 7.04 3.57 -12.61
N ALA A 210 6.21 3.94 -11.63
CA ALA A 210 5.44 2.95 -10.90
C ALA A 210 4.37 2.32 -11.80
N ASN A 211 4.31 1.00 -11.80
CA ASN A 211 3.25 0.27 -12.47
C ASN A 211 1.96 0.34 -11.65
N LEU A 212 0.85 0.76 -12.27
CA LEU A 212 -0.42 0.98 -11.57
C LEU A 212 -1.41 -0.15 -11.88
N TYR A 213 -1.99 -0.73 -10.82
CA TYR A 213 -3.06 -1.72 -10.92
C TYR A 213 -4.19 -1.40 -9.95
N PHE A 214 -5.42 -1.43 -10.45
CA PHE A 214 -6.61 -1.16 -9.64
C PHE A 214 -7.56 -2.35 -9.72
N LEU A 215 -7.76 -3.00 -8.59
CA LEU A 215 -8.64 -4.16 -8.47
C LEU A 215 -10.10 -3.72 -8.48
N GLN A 216 -10.95 -4.46 -9.18
CA GLN A 216 -12.40 -4.24 -9.09
C GLN A 216 -12.98 -4.68 -7.73
N ALA A 217 -12.36 -5.68 -7.10
CA ALA A 217 -12.68 -6.19 -5.77
C ALA A 217 -11.89 -5.44 -4.67
N PRO A 218 -12.35 -5.45 -3.40
CA PRO A 218 -11.57 -4.93 -2.27
C PRO A 218 -10.14 -5.47 -2.21
N THR A 219 -9.21 -4.70 -1.65
CA THR A 219 -7.78 -5.05 -1.67
C THR A 219 -7.47 -6.40 -1.00
N PHE A 220 -8.19 -6.73 0.09
CA PHE A 220 -8.06 -8.04 0.77
C PHE A 220 -8.56 -9.24 -0.05
N CYS A 221 -9.14 -9.03 -1.25
CA CYS A 221 -9.44 -10.10 -2.19
C CYS A 221 -8.24 -10.44 -3.10
N LEU A 222 -7.14 -9.69 -3.04
CA LEU A 222 -5.94 -10.00 -3.83
C LEU A 222 -5.36 -11.34 -3.37
N ASN A 223 -5.43 -12.34 -4.25
CA ASN A 223 -4.89 -13.67 -4.00
C ASN A 223 -3.58 -13.88 -4.78
N ARG A 224 -2.96 -15.04 -4.54
CA ARG A 224 -1.69 -15.45 -5.17
C ARG A 224 -1.74 -15.42 -6.70
N GLU A 225 -2.82 -15.90 -7.30
CA GLU A 225 -2.94 -15.94 -8.76
C GLU A 225 -3.01 -14.52 -9.35
N ALA A 226 -3.87 -13.67 -8.81
CA ALA A 226 -4.00 -12.29 -9.25
C ALA A 226 -2.71 -11.48 -9.04
N LEU A 227 -2.02 -11.65 -7.91
CA LEU A 227 -0.71 -11.03 -7.70
C LEU A 227 0.30 -11.51 -8.75
N ARG A 228 0.34 -12.81 -9.06
CA ARG A 228 1.24 -13.34 -10.08
C ARG A 228 0.93 -12.81 -11.48
N GLN A 229 -0.34 -12.60 -11.83
CA GLN A 229 -0.71 -11.94 -13.09
C GLN A 229 -0.16 -10.50 -13.14
N ILE A 230 -0.31 -9.74 -12.06
CA ILE A 230 0.26 -8.38 -11.93
C ILE A 230 1.78 -8.40 -12.12
N LEU A 231 2.47 -9.30 -11.42
CA LEU A 231 3.94 -9.41 -11.48
C LEU A 231 4.43 -9.85 -12.86
N PHE A 232 3.72 -10.76 -13.53
CA PHE A 232 4.03 -11.17 -14.90
C PHE A 232 3.94 -10.00 -15.87
N ASP A 233 2.87 -9.21 -15.76
CA ASP A 233 2.67 -8.01 -16.57
C ASP A 233 3.83 -7.02 -16.36
N CYS A 234 4.16 -6.72 -15.10
CA CYS A 234 5.27 -5.82 -14.73
C CYS A 234 6.61 -6.25 -15.34
N LEU A 235 6.95 -7.55 -15.26
CA LEU A 235 8.28 -8.05 -15.64
C LEU A 235 8.42 -8.30 -17.14
N TYR A 236 7.34 -8.61 -17.86
CA TYR A 236 7.44 -9.15 -19.21
C TYR A 236 6.56 -8.47 -20.26
N GLN A 237 5.45 -7.82 -19.88
CA GLN A 237 4.49 -7.27 -20.84
C GLN A 237 4.64 -5.77 -21.07
N ARG A 238 5.20 -5.04 -20.11
CA ARG A 238 5.35 -3.58 -20.18
C ARG A 238 6.54 -3.10 -21.04
N ILE A 239 6.89 -3.88 -22.06
CA ILE A 239 7.95 -3.54 -23.02
C ILE A 239 7.30 -2.79 -24.19
N ASN A 240 7.73 -1.56 -24.45
CA ASN A 240 7.34 -0.87 -25.68
C ASN A 240 8.13 -1.48 -26.84
N ASP A 241 7.42 -2.14 -27.78
CA ASP A 241 8.02 -2.56 -29.04
C ASP A 241 7.81 -1.45 -30.08
N ASP A 242 8.87 -0.68 -30.35
CA ASP A 242 8.89 0.36 -31.37
C ASP A 242 8.67 -0.19 -32.79
N LYS A 243 8.50 -1.50 -32.98
CA LYS A 243 8.14 -2.11 -34.28
C LYS A 243 6.65 -2.11 -34.58
N LEU A 244 5.79 -1.74 -33.63
CA LEU A 244 4.34 -1.69 -33.82
C LEU A 244 3.87 -0.59 -34.79
N TYR A 245 4.73 0.35 -35.19
CA TYR A 245 4.34 1.47 -36.06
C TYR A 245 3.81 1.05 -37.43
N ASP A 246 4.26 -0.09 -37.96
CA ASP A 246 3.87 -0.56 -39.30
C ASP A 246 2.46 -1.18 -39.34
N ASP A 247 1.93 -1.61 -38.19
CA ASP A 247 0.61 -2.27 -38.07
C ASP A 247 -0.51 -1.32 -37.59
N LEU A 248 -0.17 -0.08 -37.23
CA LEU A 248 -1.12 0.90 -36.70
C LEU A 248 -1.87 1.62 -37.83
N THR A 249 -3.12 1.24 -38.06
CA THR A 249 -4.01 1.97 -38.98
C THR A 249 -4.74 3.11 -38.27
N ALA A 250 -5.12 4.16 -39.00
CA ALA A 250 -5.96 5.24 -38.47
C ALA A 250 -7.31 4.74 -37.92
N GLU A 251 -7.78 3.59 -38.40
CA GLU A 251 -9.01 2.95 -37.94
C GLU A 251 -8.86 2.30 -36.55
N ALA A 252 -7.68 1.78 -36.21
CA ALA A 252 -7.38 1.25 -34.88
C ALA A 252 -7.56 2.31 -33.78
N TRP A 253 -7.36 3.59 -34.11
CA TRP A 253 -7.50 4.73 -33.19
C TRP A 253 -8.91 5.33 -33.13
N ARG A 254 -9.85 4.89 -33.97
CA ARG A 254 -11.22 5.45 -34.00
C ARG A 254 -12.03 5.13 -32.74
N LYS A 255 -11.69 4.04 -32.05
CA LYS A 255 -12.27 3.66 -30.76
C LYS A 255 -11.25 3.97 -29.67
N VAL A 256 -11.31 5.18 -29.14
CA VAL A 256 -10.51 5.54 -27.96
C VAL A 256 -11.17 4.92 -26.74
N GLU A 257 -10.65 3.79 -26.29
CA GLU A 257 -11.03 3.21 -24.99
C GLU A 257 -10.27 3.96 -23.88
N ILE A 258 -11.01 4.47 -22.90
CA ILE A 258 -10.44 5.20 -21.77
C ILE A 258 -10.52 4.31 -20.53
N LEU A 259 -9.36 3.80 -20.10
CA LEU A 259 -9.26 3.06 -18.86
C LEU A 259 -9.59 3.97 -17.67
N GLY A 260 -10.42 3.47 -16.75
CA GLY A 260 -10.83 4.22 -15.56
C GLY A 260 -12.14 5.00 -15.71
N ILE A 261 -12.79 4.96 -16.87
CA ILE A 261 -14.22 5.30 -16.96
C ILE A 261 -15.01 4.17 -16.30
N GLY A 262 -16.04 4.57 -15.55
CA GLY A 262 -16.88 3.61 -14.84
C GLY A 262 -18.25 4.16 -14.51
N GLN A 263 -19.07 3.31 -13.93
CA GLN A 263 -20.44 3.65 -13.55
C GLN A 263 -20.66 3.49 -12.04
N ARG A 264 -21.50 4.36 -11.49
CA ARG A 264 -21.97 4.24 -10.11
C ARG A 264 -23.12 3.24 -10.05
N THR A 265 -22.97 2.20 -9.25
CA THR A 265 -24.03 1.23 -8.93
C THR A 265 -24.48 1.40 -7.47
N GLU A 266 -25.54 0.70 -7.07
CA GLU A 266 -25.96 0.60 -5.67
C GLU A 266 -24.87 0.03 -4.75
N LYS A 267 -23.94 -0.78 -5.30
CA LYS A 267 -22.85 -1.42 -4.57
C LYS A 267 -21.54 -0.62 -4.59
N GLY A 268 -21.54 0.53 -5.26
CA GLY A 268 -20.37 1.40 -5.46
C GLY A 268 -19.99 1.58 -6.93
N TRP A 269 -18.86 2.23 -7.17
CA TRP A 269 -18.32 2.45 -8.51
C TRP A 269 -17.70 1.17 -9.08
N ILE A 270 -17.92 0.90 -10.38
CA ILE A 270 -17.27 -0.17 -11.14
C ILE A 270 -16.72 0.38 -12.46
N ALA A 271 -15.57 -0.15 -12.92
CA ALA A 271 -15.03 0.16 -14.23
C ALA A 271 -15.93 -0.41 -15.34
N LEU A 272 -15.99 0.28 -16.49
CA LEU A 272 -16.70 -0.15 -17.69
C LEU A 272 -15.75 -0.76 -18.72
#